data_AF-A0A3D6D8E4-F1
#
_entry.id   AF-A0A3D6D8E4-F1
#
_cell.length_a   1.000
_cell.length_b   1.000
_cell.length_c   1.000
_cell.angle_alpha   90.00
_cell.angle_beta   90.00
_cell.angle_gamma   90.00
#
_symmetry.space_group_name_H-M   'P 1'
#
loop_
_entity.id
_entity.type
_entity.pdbx_description
1 polymer ?
#
loop_
_entity_poly.entity_id
_entity_poly.type
_entity_poly.pdbx_seq_one_letter_code
_entity_poly.pdbx_strand_id
1 'polypeptide(L)'
;MVSYDFRCKCDIALLFFREERKVSVLSAAILYTGVFFWLFGTLYLFSKKAPVTKLHFLGISDTLGSFLIVLGLIAKSPEMWRPLTLVLVSAISWGPVLTHMIARAMIWKRRF
;
A
#
# COMPACT_ATOMS: atom_id res chain seq x y z
N MET A 1 -11.67 11.24 24.91
CA MET A 1 -10.80 10.05 24.89
C MET A 1 -11.60 8.90 24.28
N VAL A 2 -11.37 8.58 23.01
CA VAL A 2 -12.07 7.47 22.34
C VAL A 2 -11.27 6.21 22.62
N SER A 3 -11.71 5.42 23.60
CA SER A 3 -11.22 4.05 23.80
C SER A 3 -11.70 3.20 22.64
N TYR A 4 -10.79 2.90 21.71
CA TYR A 4 -10.99 1.87 20.70
C TYR A 4 -10.64 0.52 21.34
N ASP A 5 -11.66 -0.29 21.65
CA ASP A 5 -11.47 -1.65 22.14
C ASP A 5 -10.93 -2.53 21.01
N PHE A 6 -9.66 -2.94 21.13
CA PHE A 6 -8.94 -3.71 20.10
C PHE A 6 -9.32 -5.20 20.09
N ARG A 7 -9.97 -5.73 21.14
CA ARG A 7 -10.22 -7.16 21.29
C ARG A 7 -11.48 -7.64 20.59
N CYS A 8 -12.57 -6.86 20.63
CA CYS A 8 -13.81 -7.22 19.92
C CYS A 8 -13.66 -7.21 18.38
N LYS A 9 -12.64 -6.51 17.86
CA LYS A 9 -12.37 -6.39 16.42
C LYS A 9 -11.76 -7.66 15.79
N CYS A 10 -10.99 -8.46 16.55
CA CYS A 10 -10.37 -9.69 16.04
C CYS A 10 -11.41 -10.80 15.79
N ASP A 11 -12.39 -10.96 16.69
CA ASP A 11 -13.49 -11.91 16.50
C ASP A 11 -14.41 -11.52 15.34
N ILE A 12 -14.70 -10.22 15.19
CA ILE A 12 -15.43 -9.70 14.02
C ILE A 12 -14.62 -9.89 12.73
N ALA A 13 -13.32 -9.62 12.72
CA ALA A 13 -12.48 -9.81 11.52
C ALA A 13 -12.42 -11.28 11.06
N LEU A 14 -12.41 -12.24 11.98
CA LEU A 14 -12.39 -13.68 11.67
C LEU A 14 -13.76 -14.23 11.23
N LEU A 15 -14.86 -13.71 11.79
CA LEU A 15 -16.22 -14.06 11.35
C LEU A 15 -16.61 -13.38 10.03
N PHE A 16 -16.10 -12.17 9.77
CA PHE A 16 -16.30 -11.43 8.52
C PHE A 16 -15.47 -12.00 7.36
N PHE A 17 -14.24 -12.50 7.63
CA PHE A 17 -13.43 -13.20 6.62
C PHE A 17 -14.08 -14.50 6.11
N ARG A 18 -14.99 -15.10 6.89
CA ARG A 18 -15.70 -16.34 6.51
C ARG A 18 -16.95 -16.10 5.65
N GLU A 19 -17.61 -14.95 5.76
CA GLU A 19 -18.87 -14.65 5.05
C GLU A 19 -18.65 -14.01 3.66
N GLU A 20 -17.48 -13.43 3.40
CA GLU A 20 -17.16 -12.68 2.17
C GLU A 20 -16.69 -13.53 0.97
N ARG A 21 -17.40 -14.64 0.70
CA ARG A 21 -17.08 -15.58 -0.40
C ARG A 21 -17.89 -15.34 -1.69
N LYS A 22 -18.43 -14.13 -1.88
CA LYS A 22 -18.90 -13.64 -3.19
C LYS A 22 -17.94 -12.58 -3.72
N VAL A 23 -16.73 -13.00 -4.08
CA VAL A 23 -15.76 -12.10 -4.70
C VAL A 23 -16.19 -11.86 -6.14
N SER A 24 -16.71 -10.67 -6.45
CA SER A 24 -16.90 -10.24 -7.83
C SER A 24 -15.55 -10.29 -8.55
N VAL A 25 -15.52 -10.87 -9.76
CA VAL A 25 -14.31 -11.00 -10.59
C VAL A 25 -13.57 -9.65 -10.71
N LEU A 26 -14.31 -8.55 -10.72
CA LEU A 26 -13.79 -7.19 -10.72
C LEU A 26 -12.94 -6.83 -9.48
N SER A 27 -13.43 -7.11 -8.27
CA SER A 27 -12.68 -6.83 -7.03
C SER A 27 -11.42 -7.68 -6.95
N ALA A 28 -11.52 -8.96 -7.33
CA ALA A 28 -10.35 -9.84 -7.43
C ALA A 28 -9.31 -9.29 -8.42
N ALA A 29 -9.73 -8.85 -9.62
CA ALA A 29 -8.85 -8.27 -10.62
C ALA A 29 -8.14 -7.00 -10.12
N ILE A 30 -8.83 -6.14 -9.36
CA ILE A 30 -8.24 -4.92 -8.78
C ILE A 30 -7.18 -5.27 -7.73
N LEU A 31 -7.43 -6.28 -6.88
CA LEU A 31 -6.44 -6.73 -5.90
C LEU A 31 -5.21 -7.33 -6.57
N TYR A 32 -5.41 -8.19 -7.57
CA TYR A 32 -4.31 -8.78 -8.33
C TYR A 32 -3.48 -7.74 -9.09
N THR A 33 -4.12 -6.74 -9.69
CA THR A 33 -3.40 -5.65 -10.36
C THR A 33 -2.63 -4.78 -9.37
N GLY A 34 -3.18 -4.48 -8.20
CA GLY A 34 -2.45 -3.79 -7.13
C GLY A 34 -1.19 -4.53 -6.68
N VAL A 35 -1.29 -5.85 -6.46
CA VAL A 35 -0.14 -6.70 -6.12
C VAL A 35 0.86 -6.77 -7.28
N PHE A 36 0.38 -6.86 -8.52
CA PHE A 36 1.23 -6.83 -9.70
C PHE A 36 2.06 -5.54 -9.78
N PHE A 37 1.46 -4.38 -9.53
CA PHE A 37 2.19 -3.11 -9.46
C PHE A 37 3.24 -3.12 -8.34
N TRP A 38 2.95 -3.73 -7.20
CA TRP A 38 3.90 -3.83 -6.10
C TRP A 38 5.13 -4.67 -6.48
N LEU A 39 4.90 -5.82 -7.13
CA LEU A 39 5.96 -6.70 -7.64
C LEU A 39 6.74 -6.03 -8.77
N PHE A 40 6.06 -5.35 -9.70
CA PHE A 40 6.71 -4.68 -10.82
C PHE A 40 7.63 -3.53 -10.38
N GLY A 41 7.21 -2.76 -9.38
CA GLY A 41 8.05 -1.72 -8.76
C GLY A 41 9.32 -2.30 -8.13
N THR A 42 9.20 -3.45 -7.46
CA THR A 42 10.34 -4.18 -6.89
C THR A 42 11.28 -4.70 -7.96
N LEU A 43 10.75 -5.25 -9.06
CA LEU A 43 11.55 -5.72 -10.20
C LEU A 43 12.33 -4.56 -10.86
N TYR A 44 11.73 -3.37 -10.96
CA TYR A 44 12.40 -2.19 -11.51
C TYR A 44 13.63 -1.74 -10.71
N LEU A 45 13.70 -2.10 -9.41
CA LEU A 45 14.85 -1.80 -8.56
C LEU A 45 16.15 -2.47 -9.07
N PHE A 46 16.04 -3.64 -9.71
CA PHE A 46 17.17 -4.39 -10.29
C PHE A 46 17.68 -3.81 -11.62
N SER A 47 16.99 -2.81 -12.20
CA SER A 47 17.40 -2.20 -13.45
C SER A 47 18.76 -1.48 -13.34
N LYS A 48 19.48 -1.21 -14.44
CA LYS A 48 20.78 -0.50 -14.41
C LYS A 48 20.68 1.04 -14.30
N LYS A 49 19.49 1.59 -14.05
CA LYS A 49 19.22 3.04 -14.02
C LYS A 49 19.82 3.72 -12.78
N ALA A 50 19.87 5.05 -12.79
CA ALA A 50 20.36 5.84 -11.65
C ALA A 50 19.53 5.57 -10.38
N PRO A 51 20.16 5.52 -9.19
CA PRO A 51 19.48 5.17 -7.94
C PRO A 51 18.32 6.10 -7.57
N VAL A 52 18.40 7.38 -7.92
CA VAL A 52 17.33 8.37 -7.69
C VAL A 52 16.09 8.04 -8.54
N THR A 53 16.29 7.68 -9.81
CA THR A 53 15.20 7.30 -10.72
C THR A 53 14.54 5.99 -10.30
N LYS A 54 15.33 5.04 -9.81
CA LYS A 54 14.81 3.78 -9.23
C LYS A 54 13.90 4.05 -8.05
N LEU A 55 14.33 4.90 -7.13
CA LEU A 55 13.57 5.24 -5.93
C LEU A 55 12.26 5.95 -6.26
N HIS A 56 12.30 6.88 -7.22
CA HIS A 56 11.10 7.58 -7.66
C HIS A 56 10.07 6.61 -8.25
N PHE A 57 10.50 5.69 -9.12
CA PHE A 57 9.61 4.69 -9.69
C PHE A 57 9.08 3.72 -8.63
N LEU A 58 9.92 3.32 -7.68
CA LEU A 58 9.51 2.48 -6.55
C LEU A 58 8.41 3.14 -5.72
N GLY A 59 8.53 4.44 -5.43
CA GLY A 59 7.50 5.20 -4.70
C GLY A 59 6.19 5.36 -5.47
N ILE A 60 6.23 5.57 -6.79
CA ILE A 60 5.03 5.60 -7.64
C ILE A 60 4.34 4.22 -7.62
N SER A 61 5.11 3.15 -7.75
CA SER A 61 4.59 1.78 -7.76
C SER A 61 3.97 1.39 -6.42
N ASP A 62 4.59 1.81 -5.31
CA ASP A 62 4.12 1.56 -3.95
C ASP A 62 2.81 2.30 -3.64
N THR A 63 2.72 3.57 -4.02
CA THR A 63 1.50 4.39 -3.81
C THR A 63 0.34 3.95 -4.69
N LEU A 64 0.58 3.66 -5.98
CA LEU A 64 -0.46 3.12 -6.88
C LEU A 64 -0.89 1.71 -6.47
N GLY A 65 0.06 0.84 -6.13
CA GLY A 65 -0.23 -0.53 -5.69
C GLY A 65 -1.07 -0.55 -4.42
N SER A 66 -0.67 0.23 -3.40
CA SER A 66 -1.41 0.36 -2.14
C SER A 66 -2.79 0.97 -2.35
N PHE A 67 -2.92 1.98 -3.23
CA PHE A 67 -4.21 2.58 -3.56
C PHE A 67 -5.18 1.56 -4.19
N LEU A 68 -4.71 0.77 -5.16
CA LEU A 68 -5.52 -0.29 -5.78
C LEU A 68 -5.93 -1.37 -4.77
N ILE A 69 -5.00 -1.80 -3.90
CA ILE A 69 -5.30 -2.82 -2.88
C ILE A 69 -6.36 -2.30 -1.90
N VAL A 70 -6.21 -1.08 -1.41
CA VAL A 70 -7.17 -0.41 -0.53
C VAL A 70 -8.53 -0.27 -1.22
N LEU A 71 -8.58 0.20 -2.46
CA LEU A 71 -9.85 0.28 -3.21
C LEU A 71 -10.52 -1.08 -3.38
N GLY A 72 -9.75 -2.12 -3.70
CA GLY A 72 -10.25 -3.49 -3.81
C GLY A 72 -10.84 -4.01 -2.49
N LEU A 73 -10.22 -3.65 -1.35
CA LEU A 73 -10.73 -3.99 -0.02
C LEU A 73 -11.98 -3.18 0.37
N ILE A 74 -12.05 -1.87 0.07
CA ILE A 74 -13.26 -1.06 0.34
C ILE A 74 -14.45 -1.59 -0.47
N ALA A 75 -14.23 -1.96 -1.73
CA ALA A 75 -15.25 -2.54 -2.58
C ALA A 75 -15.74 -3.90 -2.08
N LYS A 76 -14.89 -4.65 -1.35
CA LYS A 76 -15.25 -5.93 -0.76
C LYS A 76 -15.97 -5.77 0.60
N SER A 77 -15.53 -4.84 1.44
CA SER A 77 -16.05 -4.69 2.81
C SER A 77 -16.22 -3.21 3.14
N PRO A 78 -17.39 -2.62 2.80
CA PRO A 78 -17.63 -1.20 2.99
C PRO A 78 -17.65 -0.79 4.46
N GLU A 79 -17.90 -1.68 5.44
CA GLU A 79 -17.86 -1.31 6.86
C GLU A 79 -16.45 -0.98 7.39
N MET A 80 -15.40 -1.42 6.68
CA MET A 80 -14.00 -1.19 7.07
C MET A 80 -13.39 0.09 6.47
N TRP A 81 -14.20 0.98 5.90
CA TRP A 81 -13.70 2.20 5.25
C TRP A 81 -12.87 3.12 6.17
N ARG A 82 -13.21 3.17 7.47
CA ARG A 82 -12.53 4.03 8.47
C ARG A 82 -11.05 3.67 8.66
N PRO A 83 -10.70 2.42 9.06
CA PRO A 83 -9.29 2.03 9.18
C PRO A 83 -8.55 2.04 7.83
N LEU A 84 -9.22 1.72 6.72
CA LEU A 84 -8.55 1.68 5.42
C LEU A 84 -8.15 3.06 4.90
N THR A 85 -8.96 4.08 5.17
CA THR A 85 -8.61 5.46 4.83
C THR A 85 -7.39 5.93 5.61
N LEU A 86 -7.23 5.51 6.87
CA LEU A 86 -6.04 5.82 7.67
C LEU A 86 -4.77 5.19 7.08
N VAL A 87 -4.86 3.93 6.62
CA VAL A 87 -3.76 3.26 5.92
C VAL A 87 -3.39 4.02 4.64
N LEU A 88 -4.38 4.47 3.88
CA LEU A 88 -4.11 5.19 2.64
C LEU A 88 -3.47 6.57 2.87
N VAL A 89 -4.01 7.35 3.83
CA VAL A 89 -3.47 8.67 4.17
C VAL A 89 -2.05 8.55 4.72
N SER A 90 -1.79 7.56 5.58
CA SER A 90 -0.44 7.33 6.10
C SER A 90 0.54 6.91 5.00
N ALA A 91 0.13 6.03 4.07
CA ALA A 91 0.97 5.62 2.94
C ALA A 91 1.30 6.79 1.99
N ILE A 92 0.31 7.62 1.65
CA ILE A 92 0.51 8.79 0.78
C ILE A 92 1.39 9.84 1.47
N SER A 93 1.25 10.03 2.78
CA SER A 93 2.04 10.99 3.55
C SER A 93 3.50 10.52 3.70
N TRP A 94 3.72 9.25 4.05
CA TRP A 94 5.07 8.73 4.32
C TRP A 94 5.85 8.31 3.06
N GLY A 95 5.20 7.82 2.02
CA GLY A 95 5.87 7.32 0.81
C GLY A 95 6.84 8.32 0.16
N PRO A 96 6.40 9.56 -0.15
CA PRO A 96 7.26 10.59 -0.72
C PRO A 96 8.37 11.04 0.23
N VAL A 97 8.07 11.13 1.54
CA VAL A 97 9.05 11.55 2.55
C VAL A 97 10.19 10.55 2.64
N LEU A 98 9.90 9.25 2.71
CA LEU A 98 10.91 8.19 2.72
C LEU A 98 11.77 8.22 1.45
N THR A 99 11.14 8.40 0.29
CA THR A 99 11.85 8.49 -1.00
C THR A 99 12.81 9.69 -1.02
N HIS A 100 12.38 10.85 -0.54
CA HIS A 100 13.23 12.05 -0.45
C HIS A 100 14.37 11.89 0.54
N MET A 101 14.13 11.32 1.73
CA MET A 101 15.17 11.11 2.74
C MET A 101 16.28 10.19 2.22
N ILE A 102 15.92 9.06 1.60
CA ILE A 102 16.90 8.13 1.03
C ILE A 102 17.63 8.76 -0.17
N ALA A 103 16.94 9.50 -1.04
CA ALA A 103 17.58 10.20 -2.15
C ALA A 103 18.64 11.21 -1.67
N ARG A 104 18.33 11.99 -0.63
CA ARG A 104 19.31 12.92 -0.03
C ARG A 104 20.47 12.18 0.63
N ALA A 105 20.20 11.09 1.34
CA ALA A 105 21.26 10.26 1.93
C ALA A 105 22.20 9.66 0.88
N MET A 106 21.68 9.22 -0.27
CA MET A 106 22.49 8.69 -1.37
C MET A 106 23.35 9.77 -2.03
N ILE A 107 22.83 10.98 -2.22
CA ILE A 107 23.61 12.11 -2.74
C ILE A 107 24.71 12.49 -1.75
N TRP A 108 24.39 12.53 -0.45
CA TRP A 108 25.36 12.86 0.60
C TRP A 108 26.51 11.86 0.66
N LYS A 109 26.23 10.54 0.58
CA LYS A 109 27.25 9.48 0.54
C LYS A 109 28.17 9.53 -0.69
N ARG A 110 27.76 10.20 -1.78
CA ARG A 110 28.62 10.38 -2.97
C ARG A 110 29.57 11.57 -2.86
N ARG A 111 29.38 12.44 -1.86
CA ARG A 111 30.10 13.71 -1.71
C ARG A 111 31.26 13.65 -0.71
N PHE A 112 31.33 12.58 0.09
CA PHE A 112 32.42 12.21 1.01
C PHE A 112 32.84 10.77 0.71
#